data_AF-A0A1G9LVQ1-F1
#
_entry.id   AF-A0A1G9LVQ1-F1
#
_cell.length_a   1.000
_cell.length_b   1.000
_cell.length_c   1.000
_cell.angle_alpha   90.00
_cell.angle_beta   90.00
_cell.angle_gamma   90.00
#
_symmetry.space_group_name_H-M   'P 1'
#
loop_
_entity.id
_entity.type
_entity.pdbx_description
1 polymer ?
#
loop_
_entity_poly.entity_id
_entity_poly.type
_entity_poly.pdbx_seq_one_letter_code
_entity_poly.pdbx_strand_id
1 'polypeptide(L)'
;MRFKRTVILLFFAVLLMAGMPAADGLRPVEAFSPQVIQHGASGEDVIELQARLQYLGFYNGKIDGVFGWGTYWALRNFQYEFGLDIDGMAGSKTKQKLEKASEYDKGFVQEQIRKGKKFTHYGGTPKEQQVKQGDNQQAGNKENQGGENQQEGGGTPAEPTAVNVPGGFSQNDIRLMANAVHGEARGEPYEGKVAVAAVILNRVESPTFPNTVSGVIFEPRAFTAVADGQIWLTPNESAEQAVLDAINGWDPTGEATYYFNPNTATSDWIWSRPQIKQIGKHIFCM
;
A
#
# COMPACT_ATOMS: atom_id res chain seq x y z
N MET A 1 -7.05 -96.53 30.56
CA MET A 1 -7.84 -95.49 29.84
C MET A 1 -6.89 -94.44 29.28
N ARG A 2 -7.30 -93.80 28.18
CA ARG A 2 -6.50 -93.21 27.10
C ARG A 2 -5.80 -91.86 27.43
N PHE A 3 -4.63 -91.69 26.80
CA PHE A 3 -3.94 -90.44 26.48
C PHE A 3 -4.87 -89.38 25.84
N LYS A 4 -4.68 -88.09 26.19
CA LYS A 4 -4.71 -86.96 25.23
C LYS A 4 -3.68 -85.89 25.63
N ARG A 5 -2.82 -85.58 24.65
CA ARG A 5 -1.85 -84.48 24.60
C ARG A 5 -2.57 -83.20 24.18
N THR A 6 -2.16 -82.04 24.70
CA THR A 6 -2.17 -80.78 23.92
C THR A 6 -1.02 -79.87 24.37
N VAL A 7 -0.18 -79.51 23.40
CA VAL A 7 0.93 -78.55 23.43
C VAL A 7 0.41 -77.24 22.84
N ILE A 8 0.52 -76.09 23.52
CA ILE A 8 0.35 -74.72 22.96
C ILE A 8 1.19 -73.77 23.84
N LEU A 9 2.45 -73.47 23.47
CA LEU A 9 2.95 -72.28 22.74
C LEU A 9 3.27 -71.06 23.63
N LEU A 10 4.56 -70.70 23.57
CA LEU A 10 5.23 -69.49 24.07
C LEU A 10 4.51 -68.19 23.72
N PHE A 11 4.61 -67.16 24.59
CA PHE A 11 5.02 -65.81 24.16
C PHE A 11 5.58 -65.01 25.36
N PHE A 12 6.90 -64.81 25.34
CA PHE A 12 7.62 -63.83 26.14
C PHE A 12 7.31 -62.44 25.55
N ALA A 13 6.51 -61.62 26.23
CA ALA A 13 6.33 -60.23 25.86
C ALA A 13 7.32 -59.37 26.68
N VAL A 14 8.48 -59.11 26.10
CA VAL A 14 9.41 -58.08 26.55
C VAL A 14 8.74 -56.73 26.28
N LEU A 15 8.32 -56.04 27.32
CA LEU A 15 7.77 -54.68 27.25
C LEU A 15 8.93 -53.69 27.07
N LEU A 16 9.34 -53.48 25.82
CA LEU A 16 10.21 -52.37 25.42
C LEU A 16 9.37 -51.08 25.43
N MET A 17 9.40 -50.33 26.54
CA MET A 17 8.98 -48.93 26.53
C MET A 17 10.01 -48.13 25.73
N ALA A 18 9.86 -48.12 24.42
CA ALA A 18 10.45 -47.07 23.59
C ALA A 18 9.71 -45.78 23.92
N GLY A 19 10.40 -44.85 24.58
CA GLY A 19 9.93 -43.47 24.72
C GLY A 19 9.67 -42.90 23.33
N MET A 20 8.42 -42.60 23.02
CA MET A 20 8.10 -41.74 21.89
C MET A 20 8.79 -40.39 22.17
N PRO A 21 9.65 -39.88 21.28
CA PRO A 21 9.96 -38.46 21.35
C PRO A 21 8.62 -37.74 21.15
N ALA A 22 8.27 -36.88 22.11
CA ALA A 22 7.19 -35.94 21.92
C ALA A 22 7.49 -35.23 20.60
N ALA A 23 6.64 -35.44 19.60
CA ALA A 23 6.62 -34.58 18.44
C ALA A 23 6.34 -33.19 19.02
N ASP A 24 7.37 -32.34 19.05
CA ASP A 24 7.21 -30.93 19.33
C ASP A 24 6.14 -30.44 18.36
N GLY A 25 4.94 -30.26 18.90
CA GLY A 25 3.79 -29.84 18.14
C GLY A 25 4.19 -28.58 17.42
N LEU A 26 4.01 -28.58 16.10
CA LEU A 26 4.03 -27.38 15.27
C LEU A 26 3.14 -26.37 15.99
N ARG A 27 3.74 -25.43 16.73
CA ARG A 27 2.98 -24.31 17.29
C ARG A 27 2.35 -23.64 16.07
N PRO A 28 1.01 -23.52 15.99
CA PRO A 28 0.42 -22.72 14.95
C PRO A 28 1.14 -21.37 15.02
N VAL A 29 1.74 -20.94 13.90
CA VAL A 29 2.18 -19.55 13.80
C VAL A 29 0.88 -18.78 13.77
N GLU A 30 0.37 -18.41 14.95
CA GLU A 30 -0.77 -17.52 15.00
C GLU A 30 -0.39 -16.25 14.24
N ALA A 31 -1.35 -15.75 13.45
CA ALA A 31 -1.28 -14.43 12.84
C ALA A 31 -1.17 -13.34 13.93
N PHE A 32 -1.56 -12.11 13.62
CA PHE A 32 -1.65 -11.01 14.58
C PHE A 32 -1.91 -11.42 16.04
N SER A 33 -1.17 -10.84 16.97
CA SER A 33 -1.47 -10.98 18.39
C SER A 33 -2.86 -10.44 18.75
N PRO A 34 -3.43 -10.75 19.93
CA PRO A 34 -4.71 -10.18 20.36
C PRO A 34 -4.70 -8.66 20.61
N GLN A 35 -3.51 -8.03 20.69
CA GLN A 35 -3.38 -6.61 21.05
C GLN A 35 -3.92 -5.70 19.94
N VAL A 36 -4.66 -4.64 20.27
CA VAL A 36 -5.05 -3.63 19.28
C VAL A 36 -3.81 -2.88 18.81
N ILE A 37 -3.62 -2.79 17.50
CA ILE A 37 -2.51 -2.03 16.90
C ILE A 37 -3.02 -0.64 16.54
N GLN A 38 -2.30 0.40 16.96
CA GLN A 38 -2.66 1.79 16.71
C GLN A 38 -1.41 2.61 16.34
N HIS A 39 -1.64 3.84 15.88
CA HIS A 39 -0.55 4.78 15.58
C HIS A 39 0.43 4.92 16.76
N GLY A 40 1.73 4.90 16.45
CA GLY A 40 2.82 4.90 17.42
C GLY A 40 3.24 3.51 17.92
N ALA A 41 2.48 2.45 17.61
CA ALA A 41 2.90 1.08 17.91
C ALA A 41 4.13 0.67 17.08
N SER A 42 4.89 -0.30 17.59
CA SER A 42 5.99 -0.92 16.87
C SER A 42 6.10 -2.41 17.19
N GLY A 43 6.76 -3.17 16.31
CA GLY A 43 7.06 -4.59 16.51
C GLY A 43 6.46 -5.51 15.45
N GLU A 44 6.44 -6.82 15.74
CA GLU A 44 6.06 -7.86 14.77
C GLU A 44 4.64 -7.70 14.22
N ASP A 45 3.68 -7.33 15.07
CA ASP A 45 2.29 -7.09 14.67
C ASP A 45 2.19 -5.95 13.64
N VAL A 46 3.05 -4.93 13.75
CA VAL A 46 3.08 -3.81 12.79
C VAL A 46 3.74 -4.25 11.48
N ILE A 47 4.77 -5.10 11.54
CA ILE A 47 5.39 -5.70 10.34
C ILE A 47 4.35 -6.49 9.55
N GLU A 48 3.58 -7.34 10.23
CA GLU A 48 2.51 -8.10 9.62
C GLU A 48 1.43 -7.19 9.03
N LEU A 49 1.02 -6.15 9.77
CA LEU A 49 0.06 -5.16 9.29
C LEU A 49 0.52 -4.49 7.99
N GLN A 50 1.74 -3.96 7.99
CA GLN A 50 2.33 -3.30 6.83
C GLN A 50 2.46 -4.26 5.63
N ALA A 51 2.89 -5.50 5.88
CA ALA A 51 3.01 -6.53 4.84
C ALA A 51 1.65 -6.84 4.21
N ARG A 52 0.63 -7.10 5.02
CA ARG A 52 -0.72 -7.42 4.53
C ARG A 52 -1.37 -6.24 3.81
N LEU A 53 -1.20 -5.03 4.31
CA LEU A 53 -1.67 -3.82 3.62
C LEU A 53 -0.95 -3.62 2.30
N GLN A 54 0.34 -3.94 2.22
CA GLN A 54 1.11 -3.87 0.99
C GLN A 54 0.70 -4.96 -0.01
N TYR A 55 0.43 -6.19 0.47
CA TYR A 55 -0.12 -7.28 -0.33
C TYR A 55 -1.42 -6.89 -1.01
N LEU A 56 -2.25 -6.15 -0.28
CA LEU A 56 -3.54 -5.66 -0.74
C LEU A 56 -3.45 -4.35 -1.53
N GLY A 57 -2.25 -3.78 -1.70
CA GLY A 57 -2.02 -2.53 -2.44
C GLY A 57 -2.38 -1.25 -1.68
N PHE A 58 -2.73 -1.32 -0.39
CA PHE A 58 -3.02 -0.14 0.43
C PHE A 58 -1.77 0.56 0.97
N TYR A 59 -0.63 -0.14 1.01
CA TYR A 59 0.62 0.37 1.60
C TYR A 59 1.82 0.21 0.66
N ASN A 60 2.46 1.33 0.31
CA ASN A 60 3.66 1.36 -0.54
C ASN A 60 4.93 1.77 0.21
N GLY A 61 4.83 1.96 1.53
CA GLY A 61 5.96 2.28 2.39
C GLY A 61 6.85 1.06 2.70
N LYS A 62 7.94 1.32 3.44
CA LYS A 62 8.83 0.28 3.92
C LYS A 62 8.14 -0.55 5.01
N ILE A 63 8.23 -1.87 4.91
CA ILE A 63 7.90 -2.76 6.04
C ILE A 63 9.03 -2.65 7.08
N ASP A 64 8.84 -1.79 8.06
CA ASP A 64 9.83 -1.45 9.09
C ASP A 64 9.36 -1.73 10.52
N GLY A 65 8.10 -2.13 10.68
CA GLY A 65 7.52 -2.42 11.99
C GLY A 65 7.24 -1.19 12.83
N VAL A 66 7.17 0.01 12.23
CA VAL A 66 6.80 1.26 12.90
C VAL A 66 5.48 1.79 12.36
N PHE A 67 4.47 1.89 13.22
CA PHE A 67 3.16 2.37 12.82
C PHE A 67 3.16 3.90 12.82
N GLY A 68 3.70 4.48 11.75
CA GLY A 68 3.62 5.90 11.46
C GLY A 68 2.38 6.29 10.63
N TRP A 69 2.36 7.54 10.18
CA TRP A 69 1.25 8.10 9.39
C TRP A 69 0.98 7.35 8.08
N GLY A 70 2.01 6.85 7.39
CA GLY A 70 1.80 6.06 6.17
C GLY A 70 1.01 4.77 6.43
N THR A 71 1.32 4.05 7.52
CA THR A 71 0.59 2.85 7.93
C THR A 71 -0.81 3.19 8.43
N TYR A 72 -0.96 4.32 9.14
CA TYR A 72 -2.26 4.84 9.58
C TYR A 72 -3.22 5.05 8.41
N TRP A 73 -2.78 5.77 7.39
CA TRP A 73 -3.61 6.04 6.22
C TRP A 73 -3.89 4.78 5.42
N ALA A 74 -2.89 3.93 5.18
CA ALA A 74 -3.10 2.64 4.54
C ALA A 74 -4.16 1.78 5.25
N LEU A 75 -4.11 1.74 6.59
CA LEU A 75 -5.09 1.01 7.38
C LEU A 75 -6.49 1.59 7.27
N ARG A 76 -6.64 2.92 7.31
CA ARG A 76 -7.95 3.57 7.15
C ARG A 76 -8.52 3.34 5.76
N ASN A 77 -7.68 3.33 4.73
CA ASN A 77 -8.10 3.03 3.36
C ASN A 77 -8.62 1.60 3.25
N PHE A 78 -7.89 0.65 3.85
CA PHE A 78 -8.33 -0.73 3.95
C PHE A 78 -9.67 -0.84 4.71
N GLN A 79 -9.80 -0.16 5.85
CA GLN A 79 -11.04 -0.16 6.63
C GLN A 79 -12.22 0.36 5.81
N TYR A 80 -12.02 1.47 5.08
CA TYR A 80 -13.02 2.04 4.18
C TYR A 80 -13.43 1.04 3.08
N GLU A 81 -12.47 0.53 2.31
CA GLU A 81 -12.74 -0.36 1.17
C GLU A 81 -13.47 -1.64 1.58
N PHE A 82 -13.21 -2.14 2.79
CA PHE A 82 -13.84 -3.34 3.31
C PHE A 82 -15.05 -3.11 4.22
N GLY A 83 -15.57 -1.87 4.26
CA GLY A 83 -16.79 -1.51 5.00
C GLY A 83 -16.67 -1.69 6.52
N LEU A 84 -15.50 -1.39 7.07
CA LEU A 84 -15.20 -1.43 8.50
C LEU A 84 -15.28 -0.04 9.15
N ASP A 85 -15.28 -0.01 10.47
CA ASP A 85 -15.13 1.23 11.24
C ASP A 85 -13.76 1.87 10.89
N ILE A 86 -13.76 3.13 10.43
CA ILE A 86 -12.57 3.82 9.90
C ILE A 86 -11.81 4.56 11.01
N ASP A 87 -11.56 3.85 12.11
CA ASP A 87 -10.98 4.37 13.35
C ASP A 87 -9.44 4.42 13.34
N GLY A 88 -8.79 3.87 12.32
CA GLY A 88 -7.33 3.79 12.21
C GLY A 88 -6.69 2.84 13.22
N MET A 89 -7.47 1.92 13.80
CA MET A 89 -7.02 0.90 14.75
C MET A 89 -7.20 -0.50 14.15
N ALA A 90 -6.16 -1.33 14.21
CA ALA A 90 -6.24 -2.73 13.81
C ALA A 90 -6.77 -3.55 14.98
N GLY A 91 -8.07 -3.45 15.23
CA GLY A 91 -8.81 -4.31 16.16
C GLY A 91 -9.11 -5.69 15.57
N SER A 92 -9.79 -6.55 16.35
CA SER A 92 -10.06 -7.95 15.97
C SER A 92 -10.77 -8.09 14.61
N LYS A 93 -11.79 -7.26 14.32
CA LYS A 93 -12.51 -7.29 13.03
C LYS A 93 -11.60 -6.94 11.86
N THR A 94 -10.81 -5.87 11.99
CA THR A 94 -9.86 -5.42 10.97
C THR A 94 -8.77 -6.46 10.71
N LYS A 95 -8.20 -7.02 11.78
CA LYS A 95 -7.21 -8.10 11.71
C LYS A 95 -7.74 -9.33 10.99
N GLN A 96 -8.93 -9.79 11.36
CA GLN A 96 -9.57 -10.93 10.68
C GLN A 96 -9.82 -10.64 9.19
N LYS A 97 -10.22 -9.41 8.86
CA LYS A 97 -10.45 -9.02 7.47
C LYS A 97 -9.14 -8.99 6.67
N LEU A 98 -8.06 -8.46 7.24
CA LEU A 98 -6.72 -8.47 6.65
C LEU A 98 -6.27 -9.90 6.40
N GLU A 99 -6.41 -10.77 7.40
CA GLU A 99 -6.04 -12.18 7.31
C GLU A 99 -6.78 -12.91 6.20
N LYS A 100 -8.09 -12.68 6.07
CA LYS A 100 -8.91 -13.31 5.02
C LYS A 100 -8.64 -12.77 3.62
N ALA A 101 -8.20 -11.51 3.50
CA ALA A 101 -8.00 -10.85 2.22
C ALA A 101 -6.56 -10.96 1.69
N SER A 102 -5.60 -11.37 2.53
CA SER A 102 -4.17 -11.37 2.18
C SER A 102 -3.45 -12.65 2.58
N GLU A 103 -2.42 -13.00 1.82
CA GLU A 103 -1.46 -14.00 2.25
C GLU A 103 -0.28 -13.34 2.97
N TYR A 104 0.19 -13.98 4.04
CA TYR A 104 1.34 -13.51 4.81
C TYR A 104 2.30 -14.65 5.12
N ASP A 105 3.48 -14.56 4.55
CA ASP A 105 4.63 -15.43 4.78
C ASP A 105 5.57 -14.75 5.78
N LYS A 106 5.31 -14.99 7.07
CA LYS A 106 6.10 -14.46 8.18
C LYS A 106 7.59 -14.79 8.04
N GLY A 107 7.91 -16.03 7.64
CA GLY A 107 9.28 -16.50 7.51
C GLY A 107 10.05 -15.73 6.44
N PHE A 108 9.45 -15.56 5.26
CA PHE A 108 10.03 -14.75 4.20
C PHE A 108 10.21 -13.30 4.63
N VAL A 109 9.17 -12.66 5.17
CA VAL A 109 9.23 -11.23 5.52
C VAL A 109 10.32 -10.96 6.56
N GLN A 110 10.35 -11.75 7.64
CA GLN A 110 11.36 -11.60 8.69
C GLN A 110 12.79 -11.84 8.18
N GLU A 111 12.97 -12.83 7.31
CA GLU A 111 14.28 -13.12 6.73
C GLU A 111 14.80 -11.97 5.86
N GLN A 112 13.94 -11.33 5.07
CA GLN A 112 14.34 -10.18 4.25
C GLN A 112 14.66 -8.95 5.12
N ILE A 113 13.89 -8.72 6.20
CA ILE A 113 14.17 -7.65 7.17
C ILE A 113 15.54 -7.89 7.82
N ARG A 114 15.81 -9.11 8.28
CA ARG A 114 17.10 -9.50 8.87
C ARG A 114 18.27 -9.31 7.91
N LYS A 115 18.06 -9.56 6.63
CA LYS A 115 19.04 -9.32 5.54
C LYS A 115 19.17 -7.84 5.15
N GLY A 116 18.44 -6.93 5.79
CA GLY A 116 18.46 -5.49 5.50
C GLY A 116 17.87 -5.12 4.14
N LYS A 117 17.04 -6.00 3.55
CA LYS A 117 16.38 -5.72 2.27
C LYS A 117 15.23 -4.75 2.49
N LYS A 118 15.02 -3.84 1.53
CA LYS A 118 13.83 -2.98 1.48
C LYS A 118 12.79 -3.68 0.61
N PHE A 119 11.58 -3.86 1.14
CA PHE A 119 10.45 -4.29 0.32
C PHE A 119 10.03 -3.13 -0.57
N THR A 120 9.94 -3.38 -1.86
CA THR A 120 9.33 -2.42 -2.79
C THR A 120 7.86 -2.71 -2.99
N HIS A 121 7.49 -3.98 -2.95
CA HIS A 121 6.12 -4.43 -3.06
C HIS A 121 6.07 -5.87 -2.54
N TYR A 122 5.40 -6.09 -1.42
CA TYR A 122 5.08 -7.41 -0.91
C TYR A 122 3.70 -7.85 -1.42
N GLY A 123 3.58 -9.11 -1.88
CA GLY A 123 2.34 -9.67 -2.43
C GLY A 123 2.17 -9.48 -3.94
N GLY A 124 1.23 -10.23 -4.53
CA GLY A 124 0.82 -10.14 -5.95
C GLY A 124 1.91 -10.39 -7.02
N THR A 125 3.16 -10.58 -6.65
CA THR A 125 4.34 -10.64 -7.53
C THR A 125 5.31 -11.75 -7.09
N PRO A 126 6.17 -12.30 -7.98
CA PRO A 126 7.16 -13.30 -7.60
C PRO A 126 8.11 -12.81 -6.51
N LYS A 127 8.48 -13.66 -5.53
CA LYS A 127 9.27 -13.30 -4.34
C LYS A 127 10.59 -12.60 -4.68
N GLU A 128 11.18 -12.94 -5.82
CA GLU A 128 12.44 -12.38 -6.32
C GLU A 128 12.30 -10.89 -6.70
N GLN A 129 11.09 -10.44 -7.05
CA GLN A 129 10.77 -9.08 -7.46
C GLN A 129 10.26 -8.21 -6.29
N GLN A 130 9.95 -8.82 -5.15
CA GLN A 130 9.35 -8.13 -3.99
C GLN A 130 10.37 -7.31 -3.17
N VAL A 131 11.67 -7.51 -3.40
CA VAL A 131 12.75 -6.93 -2.61
C VAL A 131 13.79 -6.22 -3.47
N LYS A 132 14.30 -5.08 -3.00
CA LYS A 132 15.52 -4.44 -3.51
C LYS A 132 16.64 -4.52 -2.48
N GLN A 133 17.89 -4.51 -2.94
CA GLN A 133 19.04 -4.32 -2.06
C GLN A 133 18.85 -3.00 -1.28
N GLY A 134 18.93 -3.07 0.05
CA GLY A 134 19.14 -1.86 0.85
C GLY A 134 20.51 -1.28 0.49
N ASP A 135 20.64 0.05 0.53
CA ASP A 135 21.84 0.77 0.14
C ASP A 135 23.09 0.19 0.82
N ASN A 136 23.79 -0.67 0.08
CA ASN A 136 25.18 -0.98 0.29
C ASN A 136 25.86 -0.50 -0.98
N GLN A 137 26.68 0.54 -0.86
CA GLN A 137 27.42 1.15 -1.95
C GLN A 137 28.21 0.09 -2.73
N GLN A 138 27.76 -0.28 -3.93
CA GLN A 138 28.69 -0.60 -5.01
C GLN A 138 28.03 -0.56 -6.39
N ALA A 139 28.65 0.24 -7.25
CA ALA A 139 28.33 0.44 -8.66
C ALA A 139 28.47 -0.83 -9.51
N GLY A 140 27.67 -0.95 -10.57
CA GLY A 140 27.90 -1.95 -11.62
C GLY A 140 26.74 -2.15 -12.58
N ASN A 141 26.77 -1.38 -13.68
CA ASN A 141 26.26 -1.62 -15.04
C ASN A 141 24.89 -2.28 -15.29
N LYS A 142 24.03 -1.48 -15.95
CA LYS A 142 22.89 -1.88 -16.77
C LYS A 142 23.36 -2.58 -18.05
N GLU A 143 22.65 -3.62 -18.44
CA GLU A 143 22.42 -3.97 -19.85
C GLU A 143 20.96 -4.41 -20.04
N ASN A 144 20.44 -4.08 -21.22
CA ASN A 144 19.06 -3.94 -21.62
C ASN A 144 18.82 -4.82 -22.85
N GLN A 145 17.66 -5.48 -22.95
CA GLN A 145 16.97 -6.01 -24.16
C GLN A 145 15.89 -6.99 -23.65
N GLY A 146 14.60 -6.96 -23.98
CA GLY A 146 13.87 -6.42 -25.14
C GLY A 146 13.05 -7.57 -25.74
N GLY A 147 11.73 -7.43 -25.91
CA GLY A 147 10.92 -8.37 -26.70
C GLY A 147 9.45 -8.56 -26.30
N GLU A 148 8.56 -7.91 -27.05
CA GLU A 148 7.09 -8.02 -27.18
C GLU A 148 6.68 -9.42 -27.78
N ASN A 149 5.44 -9.91 -27.96
CA ASN A 149 4.06 -9.44 -27.82
C ASN A 149 3.05 -10.63 -27.93
N GLN A 150 1.82 -10.43 -27.43
CA GLN A 150 0.49 -10.94 -27.87
C GLN A 150 0.12 -12.45 -27.84
N GLN A 151 -1.05 -12.81 -27.25
CA GLN A 151 -2.37 -12.83 -27.93
C GLN A 151 -3.55 -13.22 -26.99
N GLU A 152 -4.76 -13.01 -27.50
CA GLU A 152 -6.09 -12.73 -26.90
C GLU A 152 -6.92 -13.93 -26.36
N GLY A 153 -7.98 -13.62 -25.59
CA GLY A 153 -9.15 -14.49 -25.38
C GLY A 153 -10.10 -14.01 -24.26
N GLY A 154 -11.33 -13.62 -24.60
CA GLY A 154 -12.29 -12.95 -23.70
C GLY A 154 -13.18 -13.83 -22.80
N GLY A 155 -13.86 -13.18 -21.84
CA GLY A 155 -15.02 -13.71 -21.11
C GLY A 155 -15.18 -13.23 -19.65
N THR A 156 -16.28 -12.49 -19.40
CA THR A 156 -16.92 -12.17 -18.09
C THR A 156 -16.39 -10.91 -17.35
N PRO A 157 -17.25 -10.05 -16.74
CA PRO A 157 -16.81 -8.82 -16.08
C PRO A 157 -15.92 -9.16 -14.89
N ALA A 158 -14.63 -8.86 -15.01
CA ALA A 158 -13.69 -9.00 -13.91
C ALA A 158 -14.07 -8.00 -12.81
N GLU A 159 -14.19 -8.52 -11.58
CA GLU A 159 -14.03 -7.70 -10.38
C GLU A 159 -12.73 -6.89 -10.52
N PRO A 160 -12.67 -5.64 -10.03
CA PRO A 160 -11.57 -4.74 -10.33
C PRO A 160 -10.28 -5.28 -9.69
N THR A 161 -9.53 -6.03 -10.49
CA THR A 161 -8.13 -6.34 -10.23
C THR A 161 -7.35 -5.04 -10.39
N ALA A 162 -6.48 -4.73 -9.44
CA ALA A 162 -5.61 -3.57 -9.49
C ALA A 162 -4.67 -3.69 -10.69
N VAL A 163 -5.08 -3.12 -11.83
CA VAL A 163 -4.23 -2.97 -13.00
C VAL A 163 -3.20 -1.89 -12.66
N ASN A 164 -1.91 -2.21 -12.77
CA ASN A 164 -0.86 -1.22 -12.70
C ASN A 164 -1.01 -0.30 -13.93
N VAL A 165 -1.52 0.91 -13.72
CA VAL A 165 -1.69 1.93 -14.76
C VAL A 165 -0.31 2.55 -15.05
N PRO A 166 -0.01 3.01 -16.28
CA PRO A 166 1.31 3.55 -16.62
C PRO A 166 1.81 4.57 -15.59
N GLY A 167 3.08 4.47 -15.17
CA GLY A 167 3.70 5.36 -14.19
C GLY A 167 3.89 4.78 -12.78
N GLY A 168 3.37 3.59 -12.47
CA GLY A 168 3.57 2.94 -11.17
C GLY A 168 2.58 3.40 -10.08
N PHE A 169 1.45 3.99 -10.47
CA PHE A 169 0.36 4.38 -9.58
C PHE A 169 -0.71 3.29 -9.52
N SER A 170 -1.23 3.03 -8.32
CA SER A 170 -2.37 2.12 -8.14
C SER A 170 -3.69 2.79 -8.51
N GLN A 171 -4.74 1.99 -8.76
CA GLN A 171 -6.09 2.53 -8.95
C GLN A 171 -6.56 3.36 -7.74
N ASN A 172 -6.10 3.01 -6.53
CA ASN A 172 -6.41 3.78 -5.34
C ASN A 172 -5.70 5.14 -5.34
N ASP A 173 -4.46 5.22 -5.81
CA ASP A 173 -3.75 6.50 -5.96
C ASP A 173 -4.49 7.41 -6.95
N ILE A 174 -4.92 6.87 -8.09
CA ILE A 174 -5.72 7.59 -9.09
C ILE A 174 -7.02 8.11 -8.48
N ARG A 175 -7.74 7.26 -7.73
CA ARG A 175 -8.99 7.65 -7.05
C ARG A 175 -8.75 8.78 -6.04
N LEU A 176 -7.73 8.67 -5.20
CA LEU A 176 -7.37 9.69 -4.21
C LEU A 176 -7.03 11.02 -4.91
N MET A 177 -6.17 10.98 -5.93
CA MET A 177 -5.81 12.17 -6.71
C MET A 177 -7.03 12.79 -7.36
N ALA A 178 -7.91 11.99 -7.97
CA ALA A 178 -9.06 12.50 -8.68
C ALA A 178 -10.06 13.19 -7.73
N ASN A 179 -10.26 12.64 -6.54
CA ASN A 179 -11.09 13.29 -5.51
C ASN A 179 -10.44 14.57 -4.95
N ALA A 180 -9.12 14.58 -4.75
CA ALA A 180 -8.39 15.78 -4.35
C ALA A 180 -8.52 16.87 -5.43
N VAL A 181 -8.24 16.54 -6.69
CA VAL A 181 -8.40 17.44 -7.85
C VAL A 181 -9.84 17.94 -7.96
N HIS A 182 -10.83 17.08 -7.73
CA HIS A 182 -12.22 17.50 -7.75
C HIS A 182 -12.53 18.54 -6.67
N GLY A 183 -12.05 18.36 -5.44
CA GLY A 183 -12.26 19.33 -4.36
C GLY A 183 -11.63 20.68 -4.66
N GLU A 184 -10.40 20.68 -5.19
CA GLU A 184 -9.63 21.90 -5.41
C GLU A 184 -10.04 22.63 -6.68
N ALA A 185 -10.34 21.92 -7.76
CA ALA A 185 -10.55 22.47 -9.10
C ALA A 185 -11.97 22.29 -9.62
N ARG A 186 -12.97 22.18 -8.73
CA ARG A 186 -14.38 22.13 -9.14
C ARG A 186 -14.79 23.42 -9.84
N GLY A 187 -15.26 23.29 -11.08
CA GLY A 187 -15.69 24.44 -11.89
C GLY A 187 -14.54 25.24 -12.51
N GLU A 188 -13.29 24.79 -12.38
CA GLU A 188 -12.15 25.31 -13.11
C GLU A 188 -12.11 24.76 -14.54
N PRO A 189 -11.41 25.44 -15.48
CA PRO A 189 -11.13 24.86 -16.80
C PRO A 189 -10.40 23.52 -16.69
N TYR A 190 -10.52 22.67 -17.72
CA TYR A 190 -9.89 21.34 -17.71
C TYR A 190 -8.38 21.41 -17.45
N GLU A 191 -7.69 22.36 -18.08
CA GLU A 191 -6.27 22.65 -17.83
C GLU A 191 -5.98 22.94 -16.34
N GLY A 192 -6.88 23.60 -15.62
CA GLY A 192 -6.76 23.86 -14.19
C GLY A 192 -6.90 22.60 -13.33
N LYS A 193 -7.67 21.60 -13.79
CA LYS A 193 -7.75 20.28 -13.13
C LYS A 193 -6.46 19.50 -13.32
N VAL A 194 -5.94 19.47 -14.56
CA VAL A 194 -4.64 18.85 -14.87
C VAL A 194 -3.54 19.54 -14.07
N ALA A 195 -3.59 20.87 -13.93
CA ALA A 195 -2.65 21.64 -13.15
C ALA A 195 -2.59 21.22 -11.66
N VAL A 196 -3.74 21.00 -11.00
CA VAL A 196 -3.76 20.51 -9.62
C VAL A 196 -3.23 19.07 -9.53
N ALA A 197 -3.55 18.21 -10.50
CA ALA A 197 -3.03 16.85 -10.55
C ALA A 197 -1.49 16.85 -10.71
N ALA A 198 -0.96 17.70 -11.58
CA ALA A 198 0.49 17.87 -11.77
C ALA A 198 1.17 18.36 -10.50
N VAL A 199 0.59 19.30 -9.75
CA VAL A 199 1.12 19.72 -8.44
C VAL A 199 1.23 18.54 -7.46
N ILE A 200 0.25 17.63 -7.43
CA ILE A 200 0.32 16.42 -6.59
C ILE A 200 1.54 15.58 -6.99
N LEU A 201 1.73 15.34 -8.29
CA LEU A 201 2.86 14.56 -8.81
C LEU A 201 4.21 15.24 -8.53
N ASN A 202 4.30 16.55 -8.76
CA ASN A 202 5.50 17.35 -8.46
C ASN A 202 5.88 17.29 -6.97
N ARG A 203 4.89 17.24 -6.08
CA ARG A 203 5.14 17.00 -4.65
C ARG A 203 5.65 15.58 -4.40
N VAL A 204 5.06 14.56 -5.01
CA VAL A 204 5.54 13.17 -4.86
C VAL A 204 6.99 13.02 -5.31
N GLU A 205 7.40 13.75 -6.35
CA GLU A 205 8.78 13.73 -6.88
C GLU A 205 9.76 14.61 -6.08
N SER A 206 9.25 15.58 -5.34
CA SER A 206 10.08 16.54 -4.61
C SER A 206 10.58 15.98 -3.28
N PRO A 207 11.88 16.20 -2.92
CA PRO A 207 12.44 15.78 -1.64
C PRO A 207 11.88 16.53 -0.43
N THR A 208 11.12 17.62 -0.64
CA THR A 208 10.55 18.43 0.46
C THR A 208 9.18 17.96 0.93
N PHE A 209 8.56 17.02 0.21
CA PHE A 209 7.23 16.49 0.49
C PHE A 209 7.30 14.97 0.67
N PRO A 210 6.22 14.33 1.18
CA PRO A 210 6.13 12.88 1.17
C PRO A 210 6.24 12.31 -0.26
N ASN A 211 6.97 11.21 -0.40
CA ASN A 211 7.23 10.58 -1.70
C ASN A 211 6.15 9.57 -2.12
N THR A 212 4.91 9.77 -1.68
CA THR A 212 3.75 8.92 -2.02
C THR A 212 2.51 9.78 -2.21
N VAL A 213 1.63 9.39 -3.14
CA VAL A 213 0.36 10.11 -3.40
C VAL A 213 -0.46 10.28 -2.13
N SER A 214 -0.64 9.20 -1.38
CA SER A 214 -1.31 9.24 -0.08
C SER A 214 -0.64 10.23 0.89
N GLY A 215 0.69 10.17 1.01
CA GLY A 215 1.43 11.09 1.87
C GLY A 215 1.19 12.56 1.50
N VAL A 216 1.26 12.91 0.22
CA VAL A 216 1.01 14.26 -0.28
C VAL A 216 -0.43 14.72 -0.04
N ILE A 217 -1.40 13.87 -0.37
CA ILE A 217 -2.82 14.21 -0.27
C ILE A 217 -3.25 14.41 1.19
N PHE A 218 -2.75 13.57 2.09
CA PHE A 218 -3.11 13.60 3.50
C PHE A 218 -2.22 14.50 4.36
N GLU A 219 -1.31 15.29 3.76
CA GLU A 219 -0.61 16.32 4.51
C GLU A 219 -1.62 17.31 5.14
N PRO A 220 -1.41 17.71 6.41
CA PRO A 220 -2.37 18.54 7.12
C PRO A 220 -2.72 19.84 6.36
N ARG A 221 -4.00 19.97 5.99
CA ARG A 221 -4.58 21.12 5.26
C ARG A 221 -4.04 21.31 3.83
N ALA A 222 -3.44 20.28 3.23
CA ALA A 222 -2.97 20.35 1.85
C ALA A 222 -4.10 20.33 0.81
N PHE A 223 -5.19 19.61 1.10
CA PHE A 223 -6.35 19.46 0.22
C PHE A 223 -7.66 19.52 1.03
N THR A 224 -8.60 20.36 0.58
CA THR A 224 -9.93 20.55 1.17
C THR A 224 -10.76 19.27 1.14
N ALA A 225 -10.65 18.47 0.07
CA ALA A 225 -11.36 17.19 -0.09
C ALA A 225 -11.12 16.21 1.07
N VAL A 226 -9.95 16.28 1.71
CA VAL A 226 -9.64 15.46 2.90
C VAL A 226 -10.43 15.93 4.12
N ALA A 227 -10.45 17.25 4.37
CA ALA A 227 -11.17 17.84 5.50
C ALA A 227 -12.69 17.70 5.36
N ASP A 228 -13.19 17.81 4.12
CA ASP A 228 -14.62 17.74 3.81
C ASP A 228 -15.14 16.30 3.63
N GLY A 229 -14.27 15.31 3.86
CA GLY A 229 -14.59 13.88 3.74
C GLY A 229 -14.89 13.41 2.31
N GLN A 230 -14.70 14.27 1.31
CA GLN A 230 -14.98 13.99 -0.11
C GLN A 230 -13.92 13.09 -0.74
N ILE A 231 -12.76 12.92 -0.10
CA ILE A 231 -11.64 12.13 -0.61
C ILE A 231 -11.98 10.65 -0.87
N TRP A 232 -13.08 10.15 -0.31
CA TRP A 232 -13.51 8.75 -0.42
C TRP A 232 -14.65 8.52 -1.42
N LEU A 233 -15.20 9.57 -2.04
CA LEU A 233 -16.34 9.44 -2.94
C LEU A 233 -15.94 8.88 -4.31
N THR A 234 -16.93 8.56 -5.14
CA THR A 234 -16.68 8.23 -6.54
C THR A 234 -16.11 9.45 -7.26
N PRO A 235 -14.92 9.33 -7.89
CA PRO A 235 -14.33 10.45 -8.62
C PRO A 235 -15.22 10.96 -9.73
N ASN A 236 -15.14 12.27 -9.96
CA ASN A 236 -15.73 12.85 -11.15
C ASN A 236 -14.89 12.46 -12.37
N GLU A 237 -15.55 11.98 -13.44
CA GLU A 237 -14.90 11.51 -14.66
C GLU A 237 -13.89 12.51 -15.24
N SER A 238 -14.22 13.82 -15.21
CA SER A 238 -13.30 14.86 -15.70
C SER A 238 -12.09 15.09 -14.78
N ALA A 239 -12.19 14.81 -13.48
CA ALA A 239 -11.05 14.91 -12.57
C ALA A 239 -10.15 13.68 -12.69
N GLU A 240 -10.74 12.49 -12.87
CA GLU A 240 -10.00 11.25 -13.12
C GLU A 240 -9.21 11.32 -14.44
N GLN A 241 -9.83 11.79 -15.53
CA GLN A 241 -9.12 11.99 -16.79
C GLN A 241 -7.98 13.00 -16.66
N ALA A 242 -8.17 14.08 -15.90
CA ALA A 242 -7.13 15.07 -15.66
C ALA A 242 -5.93 14.50 -14.88
N VAL A 243 -6.19 13.57 -13.96
CA VAL A 243 -5.15 12.83 -13.24
C VAL A 243 -4.38 11.92 -14.20
N LEU A 244 -5.07 11.18 -15.05
CA LEU A 244 -4.43 10.31 -16.04
C LEU A 244 -3.57 11.10 -17.02
N ASP A 245 -4.05 12.26 -17.47
CA ASP A 245 -3.29 13.15 -18.35
C ASP A 245 -2.02 13.69 -17.67
N ALA A 246 -2.10 14.08 -16.40
CA ALA A 246 -0.93 14.49 -15.62
C ALA A 246 0.07 13.34 -15.44
N ILE A 247 -0.42 12.13 -15.12
CA ILE A 247 0.40 10.90 -15.01
C ILE A 247 1.09 10.58 -16.35
N ASN A 248 0.43 10.85 -17.48
CA ASN A 248 0.99 10.71 -18.82
C ASN A 248 1.98 11.84 -19.20
N GLY A 249 2.30 12.74 -18.26
CA GLY A 249 3.34 13.76 -18.40
C GLY A 249 2.84 15.15 -18.78
N TRP A 250 1.53 15.41 -18.76
CA TRP A 250 1.02 16.76 -18.99
C TRP A 250 1.08 17.60 -17.71
N ASP A 251 2.10 18.46 -17.60
CA ASP A 251 2.18 19.51 -16.57
C ASP A 251 2.00 20.92 -17.19
N PRO A 252 0.83 21.55 -17.06
CA PRO A 252 0.61 22.91 -17.53
C PRO A 252 1.20 23.98 -16.59
N THR A 253 1.64 23.61 -15.38
CA THR A 253 2.04 24.55 -14.32
C THR A 253 3.48 25.03 -14.46
N GLY A 254 4.36 24.21 -15.04
CA GLY A 254 5.80 24.44 -15.05
C GLY A 254 6.47 24.02 -13.75
N GLU A 255 6.21 22.79 -13.29
CA GLU A 255 6.78 22.17 -12.08
C GLU A 255 6.35 22.84 -10.76
N ALA A 256 5.16 23.46 -10.73
CA ALA A 256 4.67 24.10 -9.52
C ALA A 256 4.45 23.08 -8.40
N THR A 257 4.77 23.46 -7.16
CA THR A 257 4.49 22.64 -5.96
C THR A 257 3.45 23.29 -5.04
N TYR A 258 3.06 24.53 -5.34
CA TYR A 258 2.02 25.26 -4.63
C TYR A 258 1.07 25.98 -5.59
N TYR A 259 -0.13 26.27 -5.10
CA TYR A 259 -1.08 27.15 -5.78
C TYR A 259 -1.97 27.84 -4.75
N PHE A 260 -2.60 28.94 -5.15
CA PHE A 260 -3.57 29.65 -4.34
C PHE A 260 -4.56 30.45 -5.18
N ASN A 261 -5.73 30.73 -4.62
CA ASN A 261 -6.67 31.67 -5.21
C ASN A 261 -6.38 33.09 -4.69
N PRO A 262 -5.97 34.05 -5.54
CA PRO A 262 -5.59 35.39 -5.10
C PRO A 262 -6.74 36.19 -4.49
N ASN A 263 -8.00 35.78 -4.71
CA ASN A 263 -9.18 36.44 -4.15
C ASN A 263 -9.51 35.98 -2.73
N THR A 264 -8.98 34.83 -2.28
CA THR A 264 -9.31 34.24 -0.98
C THR A 264 -8.08 33.96 -0.11
N ALA A 265 -6.88 33.95 -0.69
CA ALA A 265 -5.65 33.66 0.03
C ALA A 265 -5.27 34.78 1.00
N THR A 266 -5.14 34.43 2.29
CA THR A 266 -4.77 35.34 3.37
C THR A 266 -3.35 35.14 3.91
N SER A 267 -2.62 34.13 3.41
CA SER A 267 -1.29 33.78 3.92
C SER A 267 -0.20 34.64 3.27
N ASP A 268 0.48 35.51 4.02
CA ASP A 268 1.61 36.31 3.50
C ASP A 268 2.72 35.43 2.91
N TRP A 269 2.92 34.23 3.49
CA TRP A 269 3.91 33.27 3.00
C TRP A 269 3.62 32.80 1.57
N ILE A 270 2.36 32.54 1.20
CA ILE A 270 2.05 32.07 -0.16
C ILE A 270 2.28 33.18 -1.20
N TRP A 271 2.01 34.43 -0.82
CA TRP A 271 2.27 35.60 -1.68
C TRP A 271 3.77 35.85 -1.90
N SER A 272 4.63 35.38 -1.01
CA SER A 272 6.09 35.48 -1.15
C SER A 272 6.70 34.46 -2.13
N ARG A 273 5.95 33.43 -2.53
CA ARG A 273 6.46 32.37 -3.43
C ARG A 273 6.64 32.90 -4.86
N PRO A 274 7.68 32.47 -5.59
CA PRO A 274 7.85 32.81 -7.00
C PRO A 274 6.65 32.35 -7.84
N GLN A 275 5.89 33.29 -8.37
CA GLN A 275 4.70 33.02 -9.17
C GLN A 275 5.09 32.65 -10.60
N ILE A 276 4.52 31.56 -11.11
CA ILE A 276 4.85 31.04 -12.45
C ILE A 276 3.79 31.53 -13.44
N LYS A 277 2.52 31.21 -13.18
CA LYS A 277 1.38 31.57 -14.03
C LYS A 277 0.05 31.43 -13.30
N GLN A 278 -1.01 31.94 -13.92
CA GLN A 278 -2.38 31.76 -13.46
C GLN A 278 -3.16 30.88 -14.46
N ILE A 279 -3.85 29.85 -13.96
CA ILE A 279 -4.79 29.03 -14.73
C ILE A 279 -6.13 29.04 -13.99
N GLY A 280 -7.17 29.55 -14.64
CA GLY A 280 -8.46 29.78 -13.99
C GLY A 280 -8.32 30.71 -12.77
N LYS A 281 -8.81 30.28 -11.61
CA LYS A 281 -8.74 31.03 -10.35
C LYS A 281 -7.44 30.81 -9.58
N HIS A 282 -6.55 29.94 -10.03
CA HIS A 282 -5.34 29.58 -9.28
C HIS A 282 -4.07 30.20 -9.86
N ILE A 283 -3.29 30.84 -9.02
CA ILE A 283 -1.88 31.18 -9.28
C ILE A 283 -1.03 30.01 -8.82
N PHE A 284 -0.17 29.49 -9.70
CA PHE A 284 0.75 28.40 -9.46
C PHE A 284 2.16 28.94 -9.17
N CYS A 285 2.86 28.34 -8.21
CA CYS A 285 4.15 28.83 -7.72
C CYS A 285 5.09 27.71 -7.23
N MET A 286 6.39 28.05 -7.16
CA MET A 286 7.47 27.20 -6.65
C MET A 286 7.52 27.20 -5.13
#